data_AF-A0A937XMD0-F1
#
_entry.id   AF-A0A937XMD0-F1
#
_cell.length_a   1.000
_cell.length_b   1.000
_cell.length_c   1.000
_cell.angle_alpha   90.00
_cell.angle_beta   90.00
_cell.angle_gamma   90.00
#
_symmetry.space_group_name_H-M   'P 1'
#
loop_
_entity.id
_entity.type
_entity.pdbx_description
1 polymer ?
#
loop_
_entity_poly.entity_id
_entity_poly.type
_entity_poly.pdbx_seq_one_letter_code
_entity_poly.pdbx_strand_id
1 'polypeptide(L)'
;MMSDPIQAMLARRRVLKSSAQALGMSSLLTSCSGLGRSLNTESALNSAPQSESHNNDKLSMSIEKSPVNGIAHTNRQSSIAQTRSESSLQDTTDKPLVNEPQRASSLISIDLKALPEVHREFRAAWVASVNNIDWPSRPGLSSQALRAEIDHVCTQAKRIGLNALIVQLRPAADALYLSDLEPSSEFIVGQQGAQLPDGFDPLHYWIQRCKKNGLEFHAWFNPYRARIANAKSSFHPKHVAKQQPQLVVKYGEQWWMNPAEPKALQWTLGVIEDVVNRYDLDGIHLDDYFYPYPIKPQERKSSGSDFPDEIQFKRYLKQGGNLSKAAWRRKHVDGMVRSLYERVRKHKPWVRVGISPFGLGKPALRPPGIQGFSQFDQLFADVERWCAESWFDYLAPQLYWRIDQTAQAFEVLLQYWAQQINKKRHLWPGIYTSSISQPGRMWPAKEILEQIKRQRLQALASGHIHFSMIALLNNREGIATSLAGESYKQPSLVPASPWLARGRPDKPQLLEPDQRGILRWESPLGSLPWGTHPARWVLHERTDKHTDWQMSHGDVNLNPVILKPNQDYVLRLLNRVGESGEAIAFSWNP
;
A
#
# COMPACT_ATOMS: atom_id res chain seq x y z
N MET A 1 -19.56 -17.49 -20.57
CA MET A 1 -18.44 -16.76 -21.21
C MET A 1 -17.92 -15.73 -20.22
N MET A 2 -16.60 -15.61 -20.00
CA MET A 2 -16.04 -14.66 -19.02
C MET A 2 -15.19 -13.60 -19.73
N SER A 3 -15.57 -12.34 -19.56
CA SER A 3 -14.80 -11.18 -19.98
C SER A 3 -14.14 -10.52 -18.76
N ASP A 4 -12.82 -10.42 -18.78
CA ASP A 4 -12.05 -9.53 -17.90
C ASP A 4 -12.65 -8.10 -17.99
N PRO A 5 -13.15 -7.51 -16.87
CA PRO A 5 -13.75 -6.18 -16.86
C PRO A 5 -12.79 -5.07 -17.31
N ILE A 6 -11.49 -5.20 -17.00
CA ILE A 6 -10.47 -4.20 -17.33
C ILE A 6 -10.24 -4.20 -18.85
N GLN A 7 -10.15 -5.37 -19.47
CA GLN A 7 -10.03 -5.49 -20.94
C GLN A 7 -11.34 -5.11 -21.67
N ALA A 8 -12.50 -5.42 -21.10
CA ALA A 8 -13.80 -5.00 -21.65
C ALA A 8 -13.94 -3.46 -21.68
N MET A 9 -13.46 -2.78 -20.63
CA MET A 9 -13.40 -1.32 -20.57
C MET A 9 -12.47 -0.72 -21.64
N LEU A 10 -11.27 -1.31 -21.82
CA LEU A 10 -10.30 -0.88 -22.83
C LEU A 10 -10.83 -1.04 -24.27
N ALA A 11 -11.50 -2.15 -24.56
CA ALA A 11 -12.09 -2.41 -25.88
C ALA A 11 -13.16 -1.37 -26.28
N ARG A 12 -14.03 -0.98 -25.33
CA ARG A 12 -15.17 -0.08 -25.62
C ARG A 12 -14.79 1.40 -25.76
N ARG A 13 -13.65 1.83 -25.20
CA ARG A 13 -13.13 3.21 -25.41
C ARG A 13 -12.74 3.50 -26.88
N ARG A 14 -12.61 2.50 -27.76
CA ARG A 14 -12.46 2.72 -29.21
C ARG A 14 -13.78 3.18 -29.87
N VAL A 15 -14.89 2.50 -29.60
CA VAL A 15 -16.18 2.73 -30.29
C VAL A 15 -16.73 4.13 -30.04
N LEU A 16 -16.71 4.59 -28.77
CA LEU A 16 -17.18 5.93 -28.41
C LEU A 16 -16.33 7.08 -28.99
N LYS A 17 -15.10 6.81 -29.47
CA LYS A 17 -14.30 7.82 -30.18
C LYS A 17 -14.56 7.85 -31.69
N SER A 18 -14.87 6.72 -32.32
CA SER A 18 -15.28 6.71 -33.74
C SER A 18 -16.65 7.34 -33.96
N SER A 19 -17.62 7.11 -33.05
CA SER A 19 -18.98 7.64 -33.20
C SER A 19 -19.09 9.16 -33.04
N ALA A 20 -18.07 9.84 -32.50
CA ALA A 20 -18.05 11.29 -32.28
C ALA A 20 -17.48 12.10 -33.47
N GLN A 21 -17.03 11.43 -34.55
CA GLN A 21 -16.48 12.10 -35.74
C GLN A 21 -17.39 11.96 -36.98
N ALA A 22 -18.59 11.41 -36.84
CA ALA A 22 -19.48 11.10 -37.96
C ALA A 22 -20.96 11.40 -37.65
N LEU A 23 -21.28 12.67 -37.35
CA LEU A 23 -22.61 13.30 -37.49
C LEU A 23 -22.51 14.80 -37.15
N GLY A 24 -22.92 15.68 -38.07
CA GLY A 24 -23.01 17.13 -37.82
C GLY A 24 -22.47 18.04 -38.94
N MET A 25 -23.25 18.24 -40.01
CA MET A 25 -22.96 19.28 -41.02
C MET A 25 -23.98 20.44 -40.99
N SER A 26 -23.44 21.64 -40.79
CA SER A 26 -23.75 22.89 -41.52
C SER A 26 -25.19 23.31 -41.85
N SER A 27 -25.65 24.40 -41.21
CA SER A 27 -26.42 25.51 -41.79
C SER A 27 -26.55 26.63 -40.71
N LEU A 28 -26.59 27.94 -40.98
CA LEU A 28 -26.43 28.75 -42.20
C LEU A 28 -25.89 30.17 -41.83
N LEU A 29 -25.59 30.97 -42.86
CA LEU A 29 -25.15 32.39 -42.95
C LEU A 29 -25.68 33.38 -41.87
N THR A 30 -25.10 34.57 -41.56
CA THR A 30 -24.16 35.52 -42.22
C THR A 30 -23.45 36.40 -41.13
N SER A 31 -22.72 37.54 -41.25
CA SER A 31 -22.22 38.48 -42.31
C SER A 31 -21.10 39.43 -41.76
N CYS A 32 -20.64 40.39 -42.57
CA CYS A 32 -20.08 41.73 -42.21
C CYS A 32 -18.69 41.88 -41.52
N SER A 33 -17.62 41.64 -42.30
CA SER A 33 -16.53 42.59 -42.66
C SER A 33 -16.07 43.75 -41.72
N GLY A 34 -14.74 43.95 -41.55
CA GLY A 34 -14.21 45.15 -40.84
C GLY A 34 -12.69 45.49 -40.81
N LEU A 35 -11.96 45.51 -41.95
CA LEU A 35 -10.73 46.32 -42.22
C LEU A 35 -9.40 46.17 -41.40
N GLY A 36 -8.26 46.46 -42.07
CA GLY A 36 -6.87 46.57 -41.54
C GLY A 36 -5.96 45.38 -41.92
N ARG A 37 -5.02 45.42 -42.89
CA ARG A 37 -3.76 46.19 -43.04
C ARG A 37 -2.81 46.07 -41.82
N SER A 38 -1.52 45.72 -41.96
CA SER A 38 -0.62 45.52 -43.12
C SER A 38 0.35 44.34 -42.87
N LEU A 39 0.59 43.46 -43.85
CA LEU A 39 1.81 43.41 -44.68
C LEU A 39 3.14 43.72 -43.96
N ASN A 40 3.99 42.69 -43.84
CA ASN A 40 5.24 42.64 -44.61
C ASN A 40 5.66 41.18 -44.87
N THR A 41 6.16 40.91 -46.08
CA THR A 41 6.93 39.72 -46.50
C THR A 41 8.43 39.96 -46.17
N GLU A 42 9.41 39.06 -46.29
CA GLU A 42 9.66 37.83 -47.08
C GLU A 42 10.29 36.74 -46.15
N SER A 43 10.35 35.41 -46.43
CA SER A 43 11.01 34.68 -47.53
C SER A 43 12.54 34.91 -47.62
N ALA A 44 13.43 33.89 -47.71
CA ALA A 44 13.27 32.44 -47.61
C ALA A 44 14.63 31.70 -47.38
N LEU A 45 14.55 30.45 -46.88
CA LEU A 45 15.38 29.25 -47.16
C LEU A 45 16.94 29.25 -47.18
N ASN A 46 17.46 28.09 -46.72
CA ASN A 46 18.64 27.31 -47.17
C ASN A 46 19.99 27.30 -46.43
N SER A 47 20.40 26.04 -46.18
CA SER A 47 21.75 25.42 -46.25
C SER A 47 22.85 25.72 -45.22
N ALA A 48 23.30 24.65 -44.56
CA ALA A 48 24.71 24.41 -44.20
C ALA A 48 25.45 23.78 -45.40
N PRO A 49 26.81 23.74 -45.42
CA PRO A 49 27.50 22.57 -44.83
C PRO A 49 28.92 22.82 -44.25
N GLN A 50 29.42 21.82 -43.50
CA GLN A 50 30.87 21.46 -43.35
C GLN A 50 31.85 22.50 -42.74
N SER A 51 33.12 22.17 -42.43
CA SER A 51 33.68 21.08 -41.59
C SER A 51 35.21 21.23 -41.42
N GLU A 52 35.76 21.02 -40.20
CA GLU A 52 37.14 20.55 -39.84
C GLU A 52 37.30 20.65 -38.30
N SER A 53 38.04 19.81 -37.53
CA SER A 53 39.50 19.45 -37.51
C SER A 53 40.37 20.62 -37.02
N HIS A 54 41.33 20.51 -36.09
CA HIS A 54 41.88 19.44 -35.21
C HIS A 54 41.91 19.97 -33.73
N ASN A 55 42.33 19.29 -32.64
CA ASN A 55 43.58 18.56 -32.39
C ASN A 55 43.51 17.77 -31.04
N ASN A 56 44.60 17.07 -30.68
CA ASN A 56 44.77 16.24 -29.48
C ASN A 56 44.91 17.07 -28.18
N ASP A 57 44.68 16.44 -27.03
CA ASP A 57 45.83 16.09 -26.18
C ASP A 57 45.60 14.86 -25.28
N LYS A 58 46.69 14.28 -24.77
CA LYS A 58 46.69 13.15 -23.82
C LYS A 58 47.09 13.63 -22.44
N LEU A 59 46.52 13.03 -21.39
CA LEU A 59 47.26 12.87 -20.13
C LEU A 59 46.81 11.61 -19.38
N SER A 60 47.78 10.76 -19.07
CA SER A 60 47.62 9.49 -18.37
C SER A 60 48.62 9.41 -17.23
N MET A 61 48.14 9.21 -16.00
CA MET A 61 48.97 8.71 -14.90
C MET A 61 48.24 7.58 -14.17
N SER A 62 49.02 6.70 -13.56
CA SER A 62 48.61 5.56 -12.75
C SER A 62 49.46 5.55 -11.48
N ILE A 63 49.58 4.41 -10.78
CA ILE A 63 50.43 4.19 -9.59
C ILE A 63 49.78 4.76 -8.30
N GLU A 64 49.64 4.05 -7.17
CA GLU A 64 50.12 2.71 -6.76
C GLU A 64 49.09 1.92 -5.89
N LYS A 65 49.52 0.82 -5.24
CA LYS A 65 48.74 -0.06 -4.34
C LYS A 65 49.57 -0.52 -3.13
N SER A 66 48.87 -0.97 -2.07
CA SER A 66 49.34 -1.95 -1.05
C SER A 66 50.24 -1.41 0.10
N PRO A 67 50.50 -2.19 1.20
CA PRO A 67 49.48 -2.81 2.08
C PRO A 67 49.83 -2.92 3.61
N VAL A 68 48.80 -3.25 4.44
CA VAL A 68 48.85 -4.22 5.59
C VAL A 68 49.49 -3.84 6.96
N ASN A 69 48.92 -4.43 8.04
CA ASN A 69 49.28 -4.44 9.49
C ASN A 69 49.07 -3.14 10.32
N GLY A 70 48.76 -3.18 11.63
CA GLY A 70 48.28 -4.30 12.47
C GLY A 70 48.43 -4.12 14.00
N ILE A 71 47.53 -4.75 14.79
CA ILE A 71 47.69 -5.24 16.20
C ILE A 71 47.46 -4.28 17.42
N ALA A 72 46.76 -4.86 18.43
CA ALA A 72 46.73 -4.60 19.90
C ALA A 72 45.85 -3.51 20.56
N HIS A 73 45.19 -3.94 21.65
CA HIS A 73 44.62 -3.13 22.74
C HIS A 73 45.68 -2.82 23.81
N THR A 74 45.44 -1.80 24.64
CA THR A 74 45.64 -1.89 26.12
C THR A 74 44.72 -0.94 26.87
N ASN A 75 44.20 -1.37 28.02
CA ASN A 75 43.54 -0.50 29.01
C ASN A 75 44.58 0.30 29.80
N ARG A 76 44.18 1.46 30.35
CA ARG A 76 44.65 1.90 31.68
C ARG A 76 43.62 2.80 32.37
N GLN A 77 43.32 2.47 33.62
CA GLN A 77 42.70 3.39 34.57
C GLN A 77 43.79 4.29 35.18
N SER A 78 43.41 5.47 35.68
CA SER A 78 44.19 6.16 36.71
C SER A 78 43.25 6.98 37.59
N SER A 79 43.22 6.64 38.87
CA SER A 79 42.59 7.43 39.93
C SER A 79 43.58 8.48 40.44
N ILE A 80 43.08 9.64 40.85
CA ILE A 80 43.81 10.57 41.72
C ILE A 80 42.89 10.95 42.88
N ALA A 81 43.46 10.99 44.08
CA ALA A 81 42.73 11.18 45.34
C ALA A 81 42.76 12.64 45.83
N GLN A 82 42.09 12.88 46.96
CA GLN A 82 41.90 14.19 47.58
C GLN A 82 43.18 14.72 48.24
N THR A 83 43.29 16.05 48.32
CA THR A 83 43.97 16.75 49.43
C THR A 83 43.14 17.96 49.83
N ARG A 84 43.00 18.20 51.15
CA ARG A 84 42.34 19.39 51.72
C ARG A 84 43.34 20.51 51.95
N SER A 85 42.85 21.74 51.88
CA SER A 85 43.37 22.88 52.65
C SER A 85 42.18 23.74 53.07
N GLU A 86 42.08 24.08 54.35
CA GLU A 86 40.94 24.82 54.92
C GLU A 86 41.25 26.32 55.00
N SER A 87 40.28 27.17 54.67
CA SER A 87 40.27 28.58 55.08
C SER A 87 38.83 29.01 55.32
N SER A 88 38.48 29.29 56.58
CA SER A 88 37.12 29.61 57.00
C SER A 88 36.74 31.07 56.71
N LEU A 89 35.62 31.27 56.05
CA LEU A 89 34.75 32.43 56.29
C LEU A 89 33.30 31.94 56.34
N GLN A 90 32.66 32.07 57.49
CA GLN A 90 31.21 31.99 57.60
C GLN A 90 30.65 33.39 57.34
N ASP A 91 29.69 33.50 56.43
CA ASP A 91 28.68 34.56 56.48
C ASP A 91 27.32 33.98 56.09
N THR A 92 26.25 34.49 56.69
CA THR A 92 25.01 33.75 56.89
C THR A 92 23.86 34.27 56.02
N THR A 93 23.52 33.55 54.94
CA THR A 93 22.21 33.66 54.28
C THR A 93 21.70 32.31 53.78
N ASP A 94 21.39 31.39 54.70
CA ASP A 94 20.43 30.31 54.42
C ASP A 94 19.03 30.92 54.20
N LYS A 95 18.79 31.47 53.01
CA LYS A 95 17.43 31.61 52.50
C LYS A 95 16.95 30.19 52.21
N PRO A 96 15.88 29.70 52.85
CA PRO A 96 15.27 28.46 52.39
C PRO A 96 14.89 28.65 50.93
N LEU A 97 15.24 27.68 50.08
CA LEU A 97 14.67 27.57 48.75
C LEU A 97 13.15 27.62 48.93
N VAL A 98 12.54 28.66 48.40
CA VAL A 98 11.08 28.82 48.48
C VAL A 98 10.49 27.60 47.82
N ASN A 99 9.75 26.79 48.58
CA ASN A 99 8.93 25.74 48.00
C ASN A 99 7.99 26.42 47.01
N GLU A 100 8.27 26.30 45.71
CA GLU A 100 7.24 26.57 44.72
C GLU A 100 6.03 25.71 45.10
N PRO A 101 4.84 26.30 45.26
CA PRO A 101 3.67 25.53 45.64
C PRO A 101 3.46 24.50 44.53
N GLN A 102 3.59 23.21 44.87
CA GLN A 102 3.39 22.11 43.92
C GLN A 102 2.00 22.25 43.33
N ARG A 103 1.96 22.78 42.10
CA ARG A 103 0.72 23.12 41.42
C ARG A 103 0.00 21.81 41.15
N ALA A 104 -1.18 21.64 41.74
CA ALA A 104 -1.95 20.41 41.60
C ALA A 104 -2.17 20.10 40.11
N SER A 105 -1.91 18.84 39.74
CA SER A 105 -2.11 18.32 38.39
C SER A 105 -3.48 18.69 37.84
N SER A 106 -3.53 19.30 36.66
CA SER A 106 -4.80 19.56 35.96
C SER A 106 -5.43 18.27 35.41
N LEU A 107 -4.64 17.19 35.35
CA LEU A 107 -5.06 15.83 35.04
C LEU A 107 -5.44 15.09 36.33
N ILE A 108 -6.74 14.84 36.55
CA ILE A 108 -7.23 14.10 37.71
C ILE A 108 -7.43 12.64 37.30
N SER A 109 -6.69 11.70 37.89
CA SER A 109 -6.82 10.28 37.54
C SER A 109 -8.21 9.73 37.90
N ILE A 110 -8.83 8.98 36.97
CA ILE A 110 -10.13 8.32 37.17
C ILE A 110 -9.92 6.81 37.34
N ASP A 111 -10.49 6.23 38.40
CA ASP A 111 -10.74 4.78 38.44
C ASP A 111 -11.97 4.43 37.60
N LEU A 112 -11.76 3.65 36.53
CA LEU A 112 -12.80 3.20 35.61
C LEU A 112 -12.98 1.68 35.71
N LYS A 113 -14.03 1.28 36.44
CA LYS A 113 -14.49 -0.13 36.56
C LYS A 113 -14.66 -0.86 35.23
N ALA A 114 -14.91 -0.13 34.14
CA ALA A 114 -14.85 -0.62 32.77
C ALA A 114 -14.27 0.47 31.86
N LEU A 115 -13.28 0.12 31.05
CA LEU A 115 -12.68 1.00 30.04
C LEU A 115 -13.44 0.89 28.71
N PRO A 116 -13.56 1.97 27.91
CA PRO A 116 -14.22 1.91 26.60
C PRO A 116 -13.53 0.94 25.64
N GLU A 117 -14.30 0.16 24.89
CA GLU A 117 -13.76 -0.76 23.88
C GLU A 117 -13.12 -0.01 22.70
N VAL A 118 -12.04 -0.56 22.16
CA VAL A 118 -11.35 -0.04 20.98
C VAL A 118 -11.91 -0.70 19.73
N HIS A 119 -12.87 -0.06 19.05
CA HIS A 119 -13.49 -0.61 17.83
C HIS A 119 -12.43 -0.91 16.75
N ARG A 120 -12.49 -2.12 16.19
CA ARG A 120 -11.51 -2.62 15.20
C ARG A 120 -12.19 -3.32 14.03
N GLU A 121 -11.82 -2.87 12.84
CA GLU A 121 -12.33 -3.35 11.55
C GLU A 121 -11.41 -2.78 10.46
N PHE A 122 -10.84 -3.61 9.59
CA PHE A 122 -10.06 -3.14 8.45
C PHE A 122 -10.98 -2.57 7.37
N ARG A 123 -10.81 -1.29 7.04
CA ARG A 123 -11.62 -0.55 6.08
C ARG A 123 -10.68 0.07 5.06
N ALA A 124 -10.41 -0.66 3.98
CA ALA A 124 -9.40 -0.28 3.01
C ALA A 124 -9.96 -0.08 1.60
N ALA A 125 -9.20 0.62 0.75
CA ALA A 125 -9.46 0.68 -0.69
C ALA A 125 -8.17 0.43 -1.49
N TRP A 126 -8.30 -0.27 -2.62
CA TRP A 126 -7.25 -0.33 -3.63
C TRP A 126 -7.21 0.95 -4.45
N VAL A 127 -5.99 1.45 -4.70
CA VAL A 127 -5.69 2.56 -5.59
C VAL A 127 -4.78 2.04 -6.71
N ALA A 128 -5.39 1.64 -7.82
CA ALA A 128 -4.72 1.08 -9.00
C ALA A 128 -4.17 2.19 -9.92
N SER A 129 -2.93 1.98 -10.37
CA SER A 129 -2.21 2.89 -11.26
C SER A 129 -2.11 2.38 -12.70
N VAL A 130 -2.24 1.07 -12.90
CA VAL A 130 -2.31 0.46 -14.24
C VAL A 130 -3.46 1.07 -15.06
N ASN A 131 -3.14 1.62 -16.24
CA ASN A 131 -4.07 2.39 -17.10
C ASN A 131 -4.70 3.64 -16.44
N ASN A 132 -4.14 4.17 -15.34
CA ASN A 132 -4.67 5.34 -14.62
C ASN A 132 -6.13 5.14 -14.15
N ILE A 133 -6.40 4.02 -13.46
CA ILE A 133 -7.76 3.67 -12.97
C ILE A 133 -8.17 4.54 -11.77
N ASP A 134 -7.31 4.65 -10.75
CA ASP A 134 -7.58 5.44 -9.54
C ASP A 134 -6.57 6.59 -9.37
N TRP A 135 -5.25 6.35 -9.56
CA TRP A 135 -4.21 7.38 -9.43
C TRP A 135 -2.91 7.03 -10.20
N PRO A 136 -2.21 8.01 -10.80
CA PRO A 136 -2.62 9.40 -11.00
C PRO A 136 -3.72 9.50 -12.07
N SER A 137 -4.47 10.60 -12.10
CA SER A 137 -5.60 10.77 -13.05
C SER A 137 -5.17 10.67 -14.52
N ARG A 138 -3.93 11.05 -14.81
CA ARG A 138 -3.23 10.90 -16.10
C ARG A 138 -1.71 10.92 -15.87
N PRO A 139 -0.91 10.39 -16.81
CA PRO A 139 0.53 10.62 -16.82
C PRO A 139 0.89 12.09 -17.13
N GLY A 140 2.14 12.45 -16.84
CA GLY A 140 2.70 13.77 -17.17
C GLY A 140 2.07 14.90 -16.36
N LEU A 141 1.88 14.66 -15.05
CA LEU A 141 1.49 15.68 -14.07
C LEU A 141 2.73 16.27 -13.39
N SER A 142 2.65 17.54 -12.99
CA SER A 142 3.69 18.17 -12.18
C SER A 142 3.73 17.58 -10.76
N SER A 143 4.84 17.76 -10.04
CA SER A 143 4.94 17.32 -8.65
C SER A 143 3.83 17.93 -7.78
N GLN A 144 3.47 19.20 -8.00
CA GLN A 144 2.35 19.87 -7.33
C GLN A 144 1.00 19.19 -7.59
N ALA A 145 0.70 18.82 -8.85
CA ALA A 145 -0.55 18.16 -9.19
C ALA A 145 -0.62 16.73 -8.63
N LEU A 146 0.48 15.98 -8.70
CA LEU A 146 0.57 14.64 -8.08
C LEU A 146 0.35 14.71 -6.56
N ARG A 147 0.95 15.70 -5.87
CA ARG A 147 0.72 15.95 -4.44
C ARG A 147 -0.73 16.29 -4.15
N ALA A 148 -1.37 17.14 -4.95
CA ALA A 148 -2.78 17.51 -4.78
C ALA A 148 -3.74 16.31 -4.95
N GLU A 149 -3.47 15.41 -5.89
CA GLU A 149 -4.25 14.17 -6.03
C GLU A 149 -4.07 13.23 -4.82
N ILE A 150 -2.84 13.05 -4.34
CA ILE A 150 -2.56 12.23 -3.13
C ILE A 150 -3.26 12.82 -1.90
N ASP A 151 -3.21 14.14 -1.73
CA ASP A 151 -3.89 14.88 -0.66
C ASP A 151 -5.41 14.66 -0.71
N HIS A 152 -6.00 14.76 -1.91
CA HIS A 152 -7.42 14.53 -2.11
C HIS A 152 -7.82 13.09 -1.75
N VAL A 153 -7.10 12.08 -2.25
CA VAL A 153 -7.42 10.67 -1.97
C VAL A 153 -7.30 10.35 -0.48
N CYS A 154 -6.25 10.80 0.20
CA CYS A 154 -6.09 10.59 1.65
C CYS A 154 -7.19 11.29 2.46
N THR A 155 -7.58 12.51 2.07
CA THR A 155 -8.63 13.28 2.74
C THR A 155 -10.01 12.64 2.54
N GLN A 156 -10.33 12.16 1.34
CA GLN A 156 -11.58 11.44 1.09
C GLN A 156 -11.62 10.09 1.82
N ALA A 157 -10.53 9.32 1.82
CA ALA A 157 -10.45 8.07 2.58
C ALA A 157 -10.75 8.28 4.06
N LYS A 158 -10.14 9.30 4.69
CA LYS A 158 -10.43 9.69 6.08
C LYS A 158 -11.89 10.12 6.27
N ARG A 159 -12.42 10.98 5.40
CA ARG A 159 -13.82 11.48 5.47
C ARG A 159 -14.86 10.36 5.36
N ILE A 160 -14.54 9.29 4.62
CA ILE A 160 -15.41 8.12 4.46
C ILE A 160 -15.37 7.21 5.70
N GLY A 161 -14.32 7.27 6.51
CA GLY A 161 -14.09 6.35 7.63
C GLY A 161 -13.26 5.11 7.26
N LEU A 162 -12.51 5.16 6.15
CA LEU A 162 -11.45 4.19 5.85
C LEU A 162 -10.27 4.39 6.82
N ASN A 163 -9.51 3.32 7.06
CA ASN A 163 -8.32 3.33 7.92
C ASN A 163 -7.04 2.78 7.26
N ALA A 164 -7.11 2.38 5.98
CA ALA A 164 -5.93 1.98 5.20
C ALA A 164 -6.10 2.26 3.69
N LEU A 165 -4.99 2.45 2.97
CA LEU A 165 -4.94 2.54 1.52
C LEU A 165 -3.90 1.56 0.94
N ILE A 166 -4.28 0.85 -0.13
CA ILE A 166 -3.44 -0.15 -0.80
C ILE A 166 -3.11 0.36 -2.20
N VAL A 167 -1.92 0.95 -2.38
CA VAL A 167 -1.57 1.76 -3.55
C VAL A 167 -0.61 1.02 -4.49
N GLN A 168 -0.95 0.98 -5.79
CA GLN A 168 -0.18 0.23 -6.80
C GLN A 168 1.10 0.98 -7.23
N LEU A 169 2.23 0.53 -6.71
CA LEU A 169 3.55 1.14 -6.94
C LEU A 169 4.35 0.46 -8.05
N ARG A 170 4.01 -0.81 -8.35
CA ARG A 170 4.64 -1.63 -9.40
C ARG A 170 3.60 -2.37 -10.24
N PRO A 171 3.01 -1.75 -11.28
CA PRO A 171 1.96 -2.36 -12.09
C PRO A 171 2.47 -3.34 -13.16
N ALA A 172 3.68 -3.15 -13.71
CA ALA A 172 4.25 -3.97 -14.78
C ALA A 172 5.80 -3.90 -14.88
N ALA A 173 6.53 -4.26 -13.80
CA ALA A 173 8.01 -4.20 -13.70
C ALA A 173 8.61 -2.78 -13.90
N ASP A 174 7.86 -1.79 -13.41
CA ASP A 174 8.10 -0.36 -13.49
C ASP A 174 7.65 0.34 -12.19
N ALA A 175 8.22 1.51 -11.88
CA ALA A 175 8.10 2.14 -10.56
C ALA A 175 7.27 3.45 -10.58
N LEU A 176 6.36 3.62 -9.61
CA LEU A 176 5.72 4.91 -9.30
C LEU A 176 6.37 5.61 -8.08
N TYR A 177 7.67 5.38 -7.90
CA TYR A 177 8.51 5.86 -6.80
C TYR A 177 9.96 6.01 -7.28
N LEU A 178 10.83 6.67 -6.51
CA LEU A 178 12.26 6.73 -6.86
C LEU A 178 12.88 5.32 -6.72
N SER A 179 13.30 4.73 -7.84
CA SER A 179 13.89 3.38 -7.90
C SER A 179 15.15 3.36 -8.76
N ASP A 180 16.21 2.75 -8.22
CA ASP A 180 17.42 2.46 -8.99
C ASP A 180 17.29 1.17 -9.81
N LEU A 181 16.44 0.24 -9.37
CA LEU A 181 16.30 -1.11 -9.91
C LEU A 181 15.37 -1.18 -11.12
N GLU A 182 14.26 -0.43 -11.12
CA GLU A 182 13.25 -0.45 -12.18
C GLU A 182 12.97 0.96 -12.73
N PRO A 183 12.64 1.08 -14.04
CA PRO A 183 12.38 2.38 -14.64
C PRO A 183 11.05 2.99 -14.14
N SER A 184 10.97 4.32 -14.11
CA SER A 184 9.72 5.07 -13.86
C SER A 184 8.58 4.57 -14.76
N SER A 185 7.39 4.40 -14.20
CA SER A 185 6.22 3.87 -14.91
C SER A 185 5.64 4.84 -15.93
N GLU A 186 5.22 4.35 -17.10
CA GLU A 186 4.53 5.19 -18.09
C GLU A 186 3.18 5.72 -17.59
N PHE A 187 2.58 5.13 -16.55
CA PHE A 187 1.34 5.64 -15.96
C PHE A 187 1.54 6.92 -15.14
N ILE A 188 2.77 7.23 -14.70
CA ILE A 188 3.10 8.47 -14.00
C ILE A 188 3.84 9.48 -14.89
N VAL A 189 4.87 9.06 -15.63
CA VAL A 189 5.70 9.96 -16.46
C VAL A 189 5.38 9.92 -17.97
N GLY A 190 4.43 9.09 -18.42
CA GLY A 190 3.97 9.03 -19.82
C GLY A 190 4.87 8.24 -20.76
N GLN A 191 6.18 8.24 -20.51
CA GLN A 191 7.19 7.46 -21.20
C GLN A 191 8.02 6.68 -20.17
N GLN A 192 8.05 5.34 -20.26
CA GLN A 192 8.78 4.51 -19.29
C GLN A 192 10.26 4.95 -19.17
N GLY A 193 10.72 5.13 -17.93
CA GLY A 193 12.08 5.54 -17.59
C GLY A 193 12.36 7.05 -17.66
N ALA A 194 11.40 7.89 -18.05
CA ALA A 194 11.56 9.33 -17.91
C ALA A 194 11.64 9.75 -16.41
N GLN A 195 12.25 10.90 -16.12
CA GLN A 195 12.45 11.37 -14.76
C GLN A 195 11.11 11.72 -14.08
N LEU A 196 11.00 11.43 -12.78
CA LEU A 196 9.91 11.95 -11.95
C LEU A 196 10.07 13.47 -11.78
N PRO A 197 8.96 14.26 -11.82
CA PRO A 197 9.02 15.71 -11.84
C PRO A 197 9.69 16.25 -10.58
N ASP A 198 10.63 17.17 -10.73
CA ASP A 198 11.29 17.92 -9.65
C ASP A 198 11.98 17.01 -8.60
N GLY A 199 12.39 15.79 -8.98
CA GLY A 199 12.94 14.79 -8.05
C GLY A 199 11.91 14.26 -7.04
N PHE A 200 10.62 14.46 -7.28
CA PHE A 200 9.54 14.04 -6.39
C PHE A 200 9.51 12.52 -6.22
N ASP A 201 9.39 12.06 -4.97
CA ASP A 201 9.07 10.68 -4.62
C ASP A 201 7.60 10.56 -4.17
N PRO A 202 6.71 10.04 -5.03
CA PRO A 202 5.32 9.86 -4.68
C PRO A 202 5.10 8.89 -3.52
N LEU A 203 5.93 7.85 -3.37
CA LEU A 203 5.77 6.84 -2.32
C LEU A 203 6.08 7.42 -0.94
N HIS A 204 7.17 8.19 -0.83
CA HIS A 204 7.48 8.91 0.40
C HIS A 204 6.33 9.84 0.80
N TYR A 205 5.76 10.57 -0.18
CA TYR A 205 4.67 11.50 0.07
C TYR A 205 3.33 10.82 0.39
N TRP A 206 3.00 9.70 -0.27
CA TRP A 206 1.87 8.84 0.06
C TRP A 206 1.91 8.42 1.53
N ILE A 207 3.05 7.91 2.01
CA ILE A 207 3.22 7.48 3.41
C ILE A 207 3.02 8.65 4.37
N GLN A 208 3.65 9.80 4.10
CA GLN A 208 3.46 11.02 4.91
C GLN A 208 1.99 11.45 4.99
N ARG A 209 1.25 11.41 3.86
CA ARG A 209 -0.16 11.85 3.81
C ARG A 209 -1.14 10.82 4.36
N CYS A 210 -0.87 9.52 4.26
CA CYS A 210 -1.62 8.49 4.96
C CYS A 210 -1.48 8.66 6.47
N LYS A 211 -0.25 8.76 7.00
CA LYS A 211 0.00 9.01 8.43
C LYS A 211 -0.67 10.28 8.94
N LYS A 212 -0.57 11.41 8.21
CA LYS A 212 -1.26 12.67 8.55
C LYS A 212 -2.80 12.52 8.63
N ASN A 213 -3.36 11.56 7.92
CA ASN A 213 -4.79 11.28 7.94
C ASN A 213 -5.20 10.14 8.90
N GLY A 214 -4.25 9.49 9.58
CA GLY A 214 -4.51 8.33 10.44
C GLY A 214 -4.73 7.01 9.70
N LEU A 215 -4.32 6.95 8.42
CA LEU A 215 -4.45 5.79 7.54
C LEU A 215 -3.17 4.96 7.53
N GLU A 216 -3.31 3.62 7.48
CA GLU A 216 -2.19 2.74 7.13
C GLU A 216 -1.85 2.84 5.64
N PHE A 217 -0.57 2.75 5.29
CA PHE A 217 -0.11 2.65 3.90
C PHE A 217 0.42 1.25 3.57
N HIS A 218 -0.18 0.62 2.56
CA HIS A 218 0.20 -0.69 2.04
C HIS A 218 0.71 -0.58 0.60
N ALA A 219 1.95 -1.00 0.37
CA ALA A 219 2.60 -1.00 -0.94
C ALA A 219 2.14 -2.18 -1.81
N TRP A 220 1.39 -1.94 -2.90
CA TRP A 220 0.93 -2.99 -3.81
C TRP A 220 1.86 -3.16 -5.03
N PHE A 221 2.31 -4.40 -5.22
CA PHE A 221 3.13 -4.85 -6.34
C PHE A 221 2.40 -5.92 -7.14
N ASN A 222 2.49 -5.84 -8.47
CA ASN A 222 2.31 -7.01 -9.31
C ASN A 222 3.63 -7.80 -9.35
N PRO A 223 3.65 -9.12 -9.10
CA PRO A 223 4.90 -9.85 -8.95
C PRO A 223 5.59 -10.17 -10.29
N TYR A 224 4.83 -10.50 -11.35
CA TYR A 224 5.38 -11.10 -12.57
C TYR A 224 5.06 -10.39 -13.89
N ARG A 225 4.08 -9.47 -13.95
CA ARG A 225 3.81 -8.72 -15.17
C ARG A 225 4.98 -7.80 -15.50
N ALA A 226 5.46 -7.85 -16.74
CA ALA A 226 6.54 -7.01 -17.28
C ALA A 226 6.06 -6.05 -18.39
N ARG A 227 4.84 -6.21 -18.91
CA ARG A 227 4.17 -5.23 -19.79
C ARG A 227 2.68 -5.52 -19.94
N ILE A 228 1.83 -4.48 -19.96
CA ILE A 228 0.44 -4.63 -20.42
C ILE A 228 0.34 -4.60 -21.96
N ALA A 229 -0.76 -5.14 -22.50
CA ALA A 229 -1.00 -5.24 -23.94
C ALA A 229 -0.98 -3.91 -24.70
N ASN A 230 -1.54 -2.85 -24.09
CA ASN A 230 -1.68 -1.53 -24.71
C ASN A 230 -0.64 -0.51 -24.23
N ALA A 231 0.48 -0.97 -23.66
CA ALA A 231 1.54 -0.08 -23.20
C ALA A 231 2.18 0.67 -24.37
N LYS A 232 2.42 1.98 -24.21
CA LYS A 232 2.75 2.88 -25.31
C LYS A 232 4.25 3.06 -25.51
N SER A 233 4.98 3.21 -24.41
CA SER A 233 6.40 3.51 -24.39
C SER A 233 7.25 2.29 -24.74
N SER A 234 8.36 2.47 -25.45
CA SER A 234 9.35 1.40 -25.66
C SER A 234 9.97 0.96 -24.32
N PHE A 235 10.44 -0.29 -24.23
CA PHE A 235 11.13 -0.78 -23.02
C PHE A 235 12.41 0.04 -22.77
N HIS A 236 12.46 0.72 -21.63
CA HIS A 236 13.62 1.50 -21.19
C HIS A 236 14.86 0.60 -20.97
N PRO A 237 16.11 1.06 -21.19
CA PRO A 237 17.30 0.22 -21.02
C PRO A 237 17.49 -0.40 -19.62
N LYS A 238 17.02 0.23 -18.53
CA LYS A 238 16.99 -0.38 -17.18
C LYS A 238 15.97 -1.53 -17.02
N HIS A 239 14.98 -1.65 -17.90
CA HIS A 239 13.87 -2.59 -17.75
C HIS A 239 14.34 -4.06 -17.80
N VAL A 240 13.69 -4.96 -17.04
CA VAL A 240 14.06 -6.38 -16.98
C VAL A 240 14.08 -7.06 -18.36
N ALA A 241 13.16 -6.71 -19.26
CA ALA A 241 13.12 -7.22 -20.64
C ALA A 241 14.25 -6.69 -21.56
N LYS A 242 15.09 -5.77 -21.06
CA LYS A 242 16.31 -5.28 -21.72
C LYS A 242 17.58 -5.74 -21.01
N GLN A 243 17.59 -5.70 -19.67
CA GLN A 243 18.73 -6.14 -18.85
C GLN A 243 18.90 -7.66 -18.81
N GLN A 244 17.80 -8.41 -18.78
CA GLN A 244 17.78 -9.87 -18.64
C GLN A 244 16.66 -10.47 -19.52
N PRO A 245 16.72 -10.32 -20.86
CA PRO A 245 15.63 -10.69 -21.76
C PRO A 245 15.22 -12.17 -21.66
N GLN A 246 16.15 -13.06 -21.31
CA GLN A 246 15.90 -14.50 -21.12
C GLN A 246 14.97 -14.82 -19.93
N LEU A 247 14.67 -13.85 -19.06
CA LEU A 247 13.74 -13.99 -17.95
C LEU A 247 12.29 -13.63 -18.33
N VAL A 248 12.06 -13.04 -19.52
CA VAL A 248 10.77 -12.47 -19.90
C VAL A 248 10.22 -13.13 -21.16
N VAL A 249 8.95 -13.52 -21.13
CA VAL A 249 8.23 -14.14 -22.25
C VAL A 249 7.02 -13.28 -22.64
N LYS A 250 6.69 -13.26 -23.94
CA LYS A 250 5.41 -12.73 -24.43
C LYS A 250 4.34 -13.82 -24.31
N TYR A 251 3.17 -13.48 -23.77
CA TYR A 251 2.02 -14.37 -23.65
C TYR A 251 0.73 -13.58 -23.91
N GLY A 252 -0.01 -13.97 -24.95
CA GLY A 252 -0.98 -13.08 -25.59
C GLY A 252 -0.29 -11.80 -26.03
N GLU A 253 -0.92 -10.64 -25.82
CA GLU A 253 -0.27 -9.33 -26.06
C GLU A 253 0.55 -8.80 -24.88
N GLN A 254 0.61 -9.52 -23.75
CA GLN A 254 1.32 -9.08 -22.55
C GLN A 254 2.72 -9.68 -22.46
N TRP A 255 3.58 -9.06 -21.64
CA TRP A 255 4.90 -9.61 -21.31
C TRP A 255 4.96 -9.94 -19.82
N TRP A 256 5.59 -11.06 -19.51
CA TRP A 256 5.63 -11.65 -18.17
C TRP A 256 7.03 -12.17 -17.87
N MET A 257 7.55 -11.86 -16.69
CA MET A 257 8.71 -12.58 -16.15
C MET A 257 8.30 -14.03 -15.88
N ASN A 258 9.11 -14.99 -16.30
CA ASN A 258 8.81 -16.41 -16.14
C ASN A 258 9.02 -16.83 -14.67
N PRO A 259 7.97 -17.25 -13.92
CA PRO A 259 8.12 -17.66 -12.51
C PRO A 259 9.07 -18.85 -12.31
N ALA A 260 9.29 -19.65 -13.35
CA ALA A 260 10.20 -20.81 -13.32
C ALA A 260 11.68 -20.48 -13.50
N GLU A 261 12.06 -19.21 -13.69
CA GLU A 261 13.46 -18.78 -13.70
C GLU A 261 13.87 -18.18 -12.33
N PRO A 262 14.82 -18.79 -11.58
CA PRO A 262 15.19 -18.32 -10.24
C PRO A 262 15.66 -16.86 -10.18
N LYS A 263 16.26 -16.35 -11.27
CA LYS A 263 16.66 -14.94 -11.39
C LYS A 263 15.45 -13.98 -11.52
N ALA A 264 14.33 -14.42 -12.10
CA ALA A 264 13.10 -13.62 -12.14
C ALA A 264 12.50 -13.46 -10.74
N LEU A 265 12.50 -14.55 -9.96
CA LEU A 265 12.12 -14.53 -8.55
C LEU A 265 13.04 -13.60 -7.74
N GLN A 266 14.36 -13.71 -7.92
CA GLN A 266 15.34 -12.83 -7.26
C GLN A 266 15.13 -11.35 -7.63
N TRP A 267 14.83 -11.03 -8.89
CA TRP A 267 14.53 -9.66 -9.34
C TRP A 267 13.31 -9.09 -8.60
N THR A 268 12.16 -9.77 -8.67
CA THR A 268 10.93 -9.31 -8.00
C THR A 268 11.08 -9.20 -6.48
N LEU A 269 11.74 -10.17 -5.82
CA LEU A 269 11.99 -10.08 -4.38
C LEU A 269 12.95 -8.94 -4.04
N GLY A 270 13.98 -8.69 -4.84
CA GLY A 270 14.91 -7.57 -4.64
C GLY A 270 14.24 -6.21 -4.74
N VAL A 271 13.31 -6.03 -5.69
CA VAL A 271 12.52 -4.79 -5.84
C VAL A 271 11.58 -4.56 -4.65
N ILE A 272 10.94 -5.61 -4.13
CA ILE A 272 10.09 -5.48 -2.94
C ILE A 272 10.93 -5.26 -1.69
N GLU A 273 12.10 -5.91 -1.57
CA GLU A 273 13.03 -5.78 -0.45
C GLU A 273 13.67 -4.37 -0.39
N ASP A 274 14.02 -3.77 -1.54
CA ASP A 274 14.42 -2.37 -1.64
C ASP A 274 13.36 -1.41 -1.05
N VAL A 275 12.10 -1.56 -1.50
CA VAL A 275 10.99 -0.73 -1.02
C VAL A 275 10.69 -0.98 0.47
N VAL A 276 10.75 -2.23 0.93
CA VAL A 276 10.60 -2.55 2.36
C VAL A 276 11.74 -1.95 3.17
N ASN A 277 12.99 -1.98 2.70
CA ASN A 277 14.12 -1.39 3.42
C ASN A 277 14.02 0.15 3.49
N ARG A 278 13.81 0.84 2.36
CA ARG A 278 13.88 2.30 2.27
C ARG A 278 12.66 3.05 2.84
N TYR A 279 11.47 2.46 2.83
CA TYR A 279 10.23 3.17 3.20
C TYR A 279 9.59 2.64 4.50
N ASP A 280 8.93 3.53 5.27
CA ASP A 280 8.25 3.17 6.52
C ASP A 280 6.77 2.79 6.28
N LEU A 281 6.60 1.59 5.72
CA LEU A 281 5.30 1.00 5.35
C LEU A 281 4.56 0.44 6.57
N ASP A 282 3.24 0.30 6.49
CA ASP A 282 2.46 -0.55 7.40
C ASP A 282 2.27 -1.97 6.82
N GLY A 283 2.25 -2.09 5.49
CA GLY A 283 2.16 -3.37 4.80
C GLY A 283 2.71 -3.39 3.37
N ILE A 284 2.81 -4.59 2.82
CA ILE A 284 2.95 -4.85 1.39
C ILE A 284 1.75 -5.69 0.90
N HIS A 285 1.50 -5.71 -0.40
CA HIS A 285 0.37 -6.39 -0.98
C HIS A 285 0.67 -6.97 -2.36
N LEU A 286 0.25 -8.21 -2.60
CA LEU A 286 0.18 -8.83 -3.93
C LEU A 286 -1.28 -8.98 -4.39
N ASP A 287 -1.48 -8.80 -5.69
CA ASP A 287 -2.74 -9.15 -6.38
C ASP A 287 -2.77 -10.64 -6.81
N ASP A 288 -3.77 -11.01 -7.61
CA ASP A 288 -4.05 -12.38 -8.05
C ASP A 288 -3.16 -12.87 -9.21
N TYR A 289 -2.27 -12.02 -9.74
CA TYR A 289 -1.52 -12.27 -10.96
C TYR A 289 -0.18 -12.99 -10.72
N PHE A 290 -0.25 -14.29 -10.47
CA PHE A 290 0.92 -15.17 -10.36
C PHE A 290 1.42 -15.60 -11.75
N TYR A 291 0.89 -16.70 -12.29
CA TYR A 291 0.89 -16.88 -13.75
C TYR A 291 -0.24 -16.04 -14.37
N PRO A 292 -0.15 -15.65 -15.66
CA PRO A 292 -1.21 -14.93 -16.35
C PRO A 292 -2.51 -15.75 -16.48
N TYR A 293 -3.63 -15.04 -16.52
CA TYR A 293 -4.91 -15.62 -16.94
C TYR A 293 -4.80 -16.24 -18.35
N PRO A 294 -5.43 -17.40 -18.61
CA PRO A 294 -5.37 -18.06 -19.90
C PRO A 294 -5.86 -17.17 -21.06
N ILE A 295 -5.11 -17.17 -22.16
CA ILE A 295 -5.50 -16.50 -23.41
C ILE A 295 -6.88 -17.03 -23.87
N LYS A 296 -7.78 -16.13 -24.29
CA LYS A 296 -9.13 -16.54 -24.72
C LYS A 296 -9.06 -17.39 -25.99
N PRO A 297 -9.96 -18.37 -26.21
CA PRO A 297 -9.91 -19.25 -27.39
C PRO A 297 -9.76 -18.53 -28.73
N GLN A 298 -10.34 -17.34 -28.87
CA GLN A 298 -10.26 -16.48 -30.06
C GLN A 298 -8.84 -15.92 -30.30
N GLU A 299 -8.10 -15.66 -29.24
CA GLU A 299 -6.77 -15.01 -29.24
C GLU A 299 -5.62 -16.03 -29.39
N ARG A 300 -5.86 -17.32 -29.07
CA ARG A 300 -4.84 -18.40 -29.09
C ARG A 300 -4.20 -18.66 -30.46
N LYS A 301 -4.88 -18.32 -31.55
CA LYS A 301 -4.43 -18.63 -32.93
C LYS A 301 -3.12 -17.95 -33.34
N SER A 302 -2.71 -16.87 -32.67
CA SER A 302 -1.50 -16.09 -32.99
C SER A 302 -0.35 -16.26 -31.99
N SER A 303 -0.60 -16.81 -30.80
CA SER A 303 0.31 -16.68 -29.65
C SER A 303 0.46 -17.96 -28.80
N GLY A 304 -0.18 -19.06 -29.20
CA GLY A 304 -0.19 -20.32 -28.43
C GLY A 304 -1.27 -20.35 -27.35
N SER A 305 -1.37 -21.48 -26.66
CA SER A 305 -2.41 -21.74 -25.64
C SER A 305 -1.89 -21.91 -24.22
N ASP A 306 -0.63 -22.31 -24.05
CA ASP A 306 0.04 -22.52 -22.76
C ASP A 306 1.15 -21.47 -22.56
N PHE A 307 1.53 -21.23 -21.29
CA PHE A 307 2.57 -20.27 -20.95
C PHE A 307 3.96 -20.74 -21.44
N PRO A 308 4.82 -19.87 -22.04
CA PRO A 308 6.08 -20.28 -22.68
C PRO A 308 7.24 -20.66 -21.72
N ASP A 309 7.02 -21.59 -20.79
CA ASP A 309 8.03 -22.11 -19.84
C ASP A 309 8.50 -23.56 -20.16
N GLU A 310 8.20 -24.04 -21.35
CA GLU A 310 8.46 -25.43 -21.79
C GLU A 310 9.96 -25.79 -21.80
N ILE A 311 10.83 -24.82 -22.07
CA ILE A 311 12.30 -25.00 -22.03
C ILE A 311 12.74 -25.21 -20.57
N GLN A 312 12.21 -24.41 -19.65
CA GLN A 312 12.48 -24.50 -18.21
C GLN A 312 11.94 -25.81 -17.62
N PHE A 313 10.76 -26.28 -18.07
CA PHE A 313 10.20 -27.55 -17.64
C PHE A 313 11.05 -28.73 -18.15
N LYS A 314 11.46 -28.74 -19.42
CA LYS A 314 12.38 -29.74 -19.98
C LYS A 314 13.75 -29.73 -19.28
N ARG A 315 14.26 -28.55 -18.90
CA ARG A 315 15.49 -28.40 -18.08
C ARG A 315 15.32 -29.06 -16.71
N TYR A 316 14.19 -28.83 -16.04
CA TYR A 316 13.85 -29.45 -14.75
C TYR A 316 13.75 -30.98 -14.84
N LEU A 317 13.04 -31.53 -15.84
CA LEU A 317 12.94 -32.99 -16.03
C LEU A 317 14.31 -33.63 -16.27
N LYS A 318 15.16 -33.02 -17.11
CA LYS A 318 16.55 -33.47 -17.35
C LYS A 318 17.45 -33.42 -16.11
N GLN A 319 17.05 -32.70 -15.06
CA GLN A 319 17.76 -32.60 -13.77
C GLN A 319 17.16 -33.56 -12.71
N GLY A 320 16.41 -34.58 -13.12
CA GLY A 320 15.76 -35.54 -12.22
C GLY A 320 14.42 -35.07 -11.65
N GLY A 321 13.85 -33.99 -12.22
CA GLY A 321 12.54 -33.48 -11.83
C GLY A 321 11.40 -34.46 -12.14
N ASN A 322 10.53 -34.72 -11.15
CA ASN A 322 9.44 -35.70 -11.23
C ASN A 322 8.02 -35.11 -11.08
N LEU A 323 7.90 -33.79 -10.86
CA LEU A 323 6.60 -33.12 -10.76
C LEU A 323 5.95 -32.94 -12.13
N SER A 324 4.62 -33.12 -12.20
CA SER A 324 3.84 -32.70 -13.37
C SER A 324 3.94 -31.18 -13.59
N LYS A 325 3.81 -30.71 -14.83
CA LYS A 325 4.01 -29.28 -15.19
C LYS A 325 3.20 -28.34 -14.30
N ALA A 326 1.94 -28.67 -14.01
CA ALA A 326 1.08 -27.88 -13.13
C ALA A 326 1.55 -27.86 -11.66
N ALA A 327 2.04 -28.99 -11.12
CA ALA A 327 2.58 -29.05 -9.76
C ALA A 327 3.95 -28.33 -9.66
N TRP A 328 4.75 -28.39 -10.71
CA TRP A 328 6.01 -27.66 -10.84
C TRP A 328 5.79 -26.14 -10.92
N ARG A 329 4.80 -25.67 -11.71
CA ARG A 329 4.38 -24.25 -11.71
C ARG A 329 3.94 -23.79 -10.32
N ARG A 330 3.06 -24.56 -9.65
CA ARG A 330 2.62 -24.26 -8.28
C ARG A 330 3.80 -24.16 -7.30
N LYS A 331 4.78 -25.06 -7.38
CA LYS A 331 6.01 -25.01 -6.55
C LYS A 331 6.80 -23.69 -6.70
N HIS A 332 6.82 -23.07 -7.87
CA HIS A 332 7.46 -21.75 -8.06
C HIS A 332 6.65 -20.61 -7.44
N VAL A 333 5.32 -20.65 -7.56
CA VAL A 333 4.44 -19.65 -6.93
C VAL A 333 4.48 -19.76 -5.40
N ASP A 334 4.36 -20.97 -4.86
CA ASP A 334 4.57 -21.29 -3.44
C ASP A 334 5.93 -20.77 -2.94
N GLY A 335 6.99 -21.05 -3.71
CA GLY A 335 8.35 -20.60 -3.42
C GLY A 335 8.47 -19.08 -3.35
N MET A 336 7.75 -18.34 -4.21
CA MET A 336 7.71 -16.88 -4.18
C MET A 336 6.96 -16.35 -2.96
N VAL A 337 5.75 -16.84 -2.72
CA VAL A 337 4.91 -16.41 -1.58
C VAL A 337 5.63 -16.65 -0.25
N ARG A 338 6.23 -17.83 -0.07
CA ARG A 338 7.04 -18.14 1.12
C ARG A 338 8.26 -17.22 1.24
N SER A 339 9.07 -17.11 0.17
CA SER A 339 10.31 -16.31 0.19
C SER A 339 10.05 -14.82 0.44
N LEU A 340 8.92 -14.31 -0.03
CA LEU A 340 8.46 -12.95 0.25
C LEU A 340 8.15 -12.79 1.74
N TYR A 341 7.37 -13.69 2.33
CA TYR A 341 7.08 -13.66 3.76
C TYR A 341 8.35 -13.71 4.60
N GLU A 342 9.22 -14.70 4.34
CA GLU A 342 10.51 -14.89 5.04
C GLU A 342 11.39 -13.61 4.99
N ARG A 343 11.53 -12.97 3.83
CA ARG A 343 12.28 -11.71 3.69
C ARG A 343 11.66 -10.55 4.46
N VAL A 344 10.35 -10.35 4.37
CA VAL A 344 9.69 -9.23 5.07
C VAL A 344 9.63 -9.46 6.59
N ARG A 345 9.64 -10.71 7.08
CA ARG A 345 9.87 -11.01 8.52
C ARG A 345 11.31 -10.78 8.96
N LYS A 346 12.30 -11.05 8.10
CA LYS A 346 13.71 -10.77 8.39
C LYS A 346 14.03 -9.27 8.41
N HIS A 347 13.46 -8.46 7.50
CA HIS A 347 13.88 -7.07 7.31
C HIS A 347 13.06 -6.04 8.12
N LYS A 348 11.73 -6.12 8.08
CA LYS A 348 10.83 -5.27 8.89
C LYS A 348 9.66 -6.08 9.45
N PRO A 349 9.86 -6.83 10.55
CA PRO A 349 8.88 -7.80 11.09
C PRO A 349 7.50 -7.26 11.47
N TRP A 350 7.29 -5.94 11.49
CA TRP A 350 5.97 -5.32 11.70
C TRP A 350 5.16 -5.11 10.41
N VAL A 351 5.81 -5.02 9.24
CA VAL A 351 5.15 -4.71 7.95
C VAL A 351 4.29 -5.89 7.52
N ARG A 352 2.96 -5.74 7.46
CA ARG A 352 2.06 -6.87 7.14
C ARG A 352 2.20 -7.33 5.69
N VAL A 353 2.26 -8.64 5.45
CA VAL A 353 2.24 -9.21 4.09
C VAL A 353 0.80 -9.56 3.70
N GLY A 354 0.25 -8.91 2.68
CA GLY A 354 -1.09 -9.18 2.15
C GLY A 354 -1.09 -9.89 0.81
N ILE A 355 -2.06 -10.78 0.58
CA ILE A 355 -2.31 -11.40 -0.72
C ILE A 355 -3.80 -11.31 -1.06
N SER A 356 -4.13 -10.85 -2.26
CA SER A 356 -5.48 -10.76 -2.81
C SER A 356 -5.70 -11.80 -3.92
N PRO A 357 -5.92 -13.08 -3.56
CA PRO A 357 -6.15 -14.14 -4.54
C PRO A 357 -7.54 -14.01 -5.17
N PHE A 358 -7.77 -14.75 -6.25
CA PHE A 358 -9.10 -14.91 -6.81
C PHE A 358 -10.06 -15.53 -5.76
N GLY A 359 -11.34 -15.16 -5.77
CA GLY A 359 -12.26 -15.55 -4.69
C GLY A 359 -12.64 -17.04 -4.60
N LEU A 360 -12.30 -17.87 -5.59
CA LEU A 360 -12.64 -19.29 -5.62
C LEU A 360 -11.45 -20.21 -5.31
N GLY A 361 -11.60 -21.06 -4.29
CA GLY A 361 -10.62 -22.08 -3.92
C GLY A 361 -10.52 -23.26 -4.88
N LYS A 362 -9.70 -24.26 -4.51
CA LYS A 362 -9.50 -25.52 -5.24
C LYS A 362 -10.82 -26.21 -5.58
N PRO A 363 -11.03 -26.69 -6.83
CA PRO A 363 -12.26 -27.38 -7.22
C PRO A 363 -12.66 -28.53 -6.28
N ALA A 364 -11.70 -29.32 -5.81
CA ALA A 364 -11.92 -30.46 -4.94
C ALA A 364 -12.26 -30.12 -3.47
N LEU A 365 -12.16 -28.84 -3.05
CA LEU A 365 -12.45 -28.38 -1.69
C LEU A 365 -13.65 -27.43 -1.61
N ARG A 366 -14.29 -27.14 -2.74
CA ARG A 366 -15.40 -26.17 -2.80
C ARG A 366 -16.62 -26.64 -2.01
N PRO A 367 -17.29 -25.75 -1.26
CA PRO A 367 -18.61 -26.03 -0.72
C PRO A 367 -19.60 -26.41 -1.84
N PRO A 368 -20.61 -27.26 -1.56
CA PRO A 368 -21.62 -27.64 -2.54
C PRO A 368 -22.26 -26.43 -3.25
N GLY A 369 -22.44 -26.54 -4.57
CA GLY A 369 -22.98 -25.47 -5.41
C GLY A 369 -21.96 -24.43 -5.91
N ILE A 370 -20.78 -24.29 -5.28
CA ILE A 370 -19.76 -23.33 -5.70
C ILE A 370 -19.00 -23.83 -6.94
N GLN A 371 -19.03 -23.05 -8.01
CA GLN A 371 -18.49 -23.40 -9.34
C GLN A 371 -17.71 -22.23 -9.97
N GLY A 372 -17.04 -22.47 -11.09
CA GLY A 372 -16.34 -21.44 -11.87
C GLY A 372 -14.82 -21.60 -11.92
N PHE A 373 -14.13 -20.51 -12.29
CA PHE A 373 -12.68 -20.47 -12.55
C PHE A 373 -11.84 -21.05 -11.40
N SER A 374 -10.72 -21.73 -11.74
CA SER A 374 -9.80 -22.32 -10.77
C SER A 374 -8.43 -21.64 -10.84
N GLN A 375 -8.11 -20.81 -9.84
CA GLN A 375 -6.77 -20.22 -9.72
C GLN A 375 -5.68 -21.26 -9.46
N PHE A 376 -6.03 -22.36 -8.79
CA PHE A 376 -5.12 -23.48 -8.53
C PHE A 376 -4.62 -24.14 -9.82
N ASP A 377 -5.47 -24.22 -10.85
CA ASP A 377 -5.15 -24.91 -12.12
C ASP A 377 -4.75 -23.96 -13.25
N GLN A 378 -5.18 -22.69 -13.21
CA GLN A 378 -5.00 -21.72 -14.29
C GLN A 378 -3.98 -20.62 -13.96
N LEU A 379 -3.88 -20.20 -12.69
CA LEU A 379 -2.90 -19.21 -12.21
C LEU A 379 -1.78 -19.86 -11.38
N PHE A 380 -1.91 -21.16 -11.09
CA PHE A 380 -1.03 -21.98 -10.26
C PHE A 380 -0.87 -21.43 -8.83
N ALA A 381 -1.95 -20.87 -8.28
CA ALA A 381 -2.02 -20.36 -6.91
C ALA A 381 -2.62 -21.41 -5.95
N ASP A 382 -1.81 -21.95 -5.03
CA ASP A 382 -2.26 -22.86 -3.96
C ASP A 382 -2.57 -22.07 -2.67
N VAL A 383 -3.69 -21.34 -2.69
CA VAL A 383 -4.08 -20.43 -1.61
C VAL A 383 -4.35 -21.19 -0.30
N GLU A 384 -4.97 -22.36 -0.36
CA GLU A 384 -5.24 -23.19 0.81
C GLU A 384 -3.94 -23.68 1.47
N ARG A 385 -2.90 -23.98 0.69
CA ARG A 385 -1.57 -24.23 1.24
C ARG A 385 -1.01 -22.99 1.93
N TRP A 386 -1.12 -21.81 1.32
CA TRP A 386 -0.62 -20.58 1.94
C TRP A 386 -1.35 -20.26 3.25
N CYS A 387 -2.64 -20.62 3.37
CA CYS A 387 -3.39 -20.57 4.62
C CYS A 387 -2.90 -21.60 5.65
N ALA A 388 -2.63 -22.84 5.21
CA ALA A 388 -2.11 -23.90 6.07
C ALA A 388 -0.73 -23.52 6.66
N GLU A 389 0.19 -23.06 5.80
CA GLU A 389 1.58 -22.72 6.12
C GLU A 389 1.75 -21.28 6.65
N SER A 390 0.71 -20.44 6.55
CA SER A 390 0.65 -19.05 7.04
C SER A 390 1.69 -18.08 6.45
N TRP A 391 1.96 -18.19 5.14
CA TRP A 391 2.92 -17.36 4.40
C TRP A 391 2.39 -15.95 4.01
N PHE A 392 1.49 -15.41 4.82
CA PHE A 392 0.96 -14.05 4.74
C PHE A 392 0.47 -13.61 6.13
N ASP A 393 0.18 -12.33 6.30
CA ASP A 393 -0.47 -11.78 7.50
C ASP A 393 -1.97 -11.54 7.30
N TYR A 394 -2.41 -11.24 6.07
CA TYR A 394 -3.83 -11.19 5.72
C TYR A 394 -4.13 -11.78 4.33
N LEU A 395 -5.28 -12.45 4.22
CA LEU A 395 -5.86 -12.86 2.95
C LEU A 395 -7.01 -11.94 2.55
N ALA A 396 -7.03 -11.52 1.29
CA ALA A 396 -8.08 -10.69 0.72
C ALA A 396 -8.74 -11.36 -0.50
N PRO A 397 -9.46 -12.49 -0.33
CA PRO A 397 -10.07 -13.19 -1.45
C PRO A 397 -11.04 -12.27 -2.20
N GLN A 398 -10.89 -12.20 -3.52
CA GLN A 398 -11.68 -11.33 -4.40
C GLN A 398 -13.10 -11.88 -4.57
N LEU A 399 -14.01 -11.55 -3.64
CA LEU A 399 -15.41 -12.01 -3.63
C LEU A 399 -16.28 -11.15 -4.57
N TYR A 400 -15.85 -11.01 -5.82
CA TYR A 400 -16.38 -10.05 -6.79
C TYR A 400 -17.65 -10.56 -7.52
N TRP A 401 -18.63 -11.05 -6.75
CA TRP A 401 -19.96 -11.47 -7.21
C TRP A 401 -21.08 -10.85 -6.36
N ARG A 402 -22.32 -10.90 -6.86
CA ARG A 402 -23.49 -10.48 -6.07
C ARG A 402 -23.86 -11.54 -5.04
N ILE A 403 -24.52 -11.13 -3.97
CA ILE A 403 -25.09 -12.00 -2.94
C ILE A 403 -26.01 -13.07 -3.53
N ASP A 404 -26.82 -12.72 -4.54
CA ASP A 404 -27.76 -13.64 -5.21
C ASP A 404 -27.11 -14.55 -6.27
N GLN A 405 -25.81 -14.39 -6.54
CA GLN A 405 -25.09 -15.22 -7.52
C GLN A 405 -24.67 -16.56 -6.91
N THR A 406 -25.63 -17.48 -6.75
CA THR A 406 -25.51 -18.79 -6.06
C THR A 406 -24.22 -19.56 -6.34
N ALA A 407 -23.82 -19.69 -7.62
CA ALA A 407 -22.62 -20.42 -8.03
C ALA A 407 -21.30 -19.83 -7.50
N GLN A 408 -21.32 -18.60 -6.99
CA GLN A 408 -20.22 -17.90 -6.31
C GLN A 408 -20.72 -17.14 -5.07
N ALA A 409 -21.65 -17.74 -4.31
CA ALA A 409 -22.35 -17.08 -3.20
C ALA A 409 -21.40 -16.48 -2.15
N PHE A 410 -21.58 -15.19 -1.87
CA PHE A 410 -20.67 -14.37 -1.06
C PHE A 410 -20.41 -14.97 0.34
N GLU A 411 -21.46 -15.29 1.10
CA GLU A 411 -21.35 -15.81 2.47
C GLU A 411 -20.73 -17.22 2.52
N VAL A 412 -21.06 -18.07 1.56
CA VAL A 412 -20.51 -19.43 1.45
C VAL A 412 -19.01 -19.40 1.18
N LEU A 413 -18.57 -18.51 0.28
CA LEU A 413 -17.15 -18.27 0.02
C LEU A 413 -16.44 -17.62 1.20
N LEU A 414 -17.09 -16.68 1.90
CA LEU A 414 -16.51 -16.03 3.07
C LEU A 414 -16.33 -17.02 4.23
N GLN A 415 -17.31 -17.88 4.48
CA GLN A 415 -17.23 -18.95 5.47
C GLN A 415 -16.16 -19.99 5.09
N TYR A 416 -16.04 -20.35 3.80
CA TYR A 416 -14.97 -21.21 3.31
C TYR A 416 -13.58 -20.64 3.63
N TRP A 417 -13.31 -19.38 3.27
CA TRP A 417 -12.00 -18.77 3.54
C TRP A 417 -11.75 -18.57 5.05
N ALA A 418 -12.79 -18.30 5.83
CA ALA A 418 -12.69 -18.27 7.30
C ALA A 418 -12.26 -19.62 7.88
N GLN A 419 -12.81 -20.73 7.35
CA GLN A 419 -12.41 -22.10 7.72
C GLN A 419 -10.98 -22.43 7.28
N GLN A 420 -10.54 -22.04 6.07
CA GLN A 420 -9.17 -22.30 5.60
C GLN A 420 -8.11 -21.56 6.44
N ILE A 421 -8.42 -20.34 6.90
CA ILE A 421 -7.51 -19.52 7.70
C ILE A 421 -7.52 -19.92 9.19
N ASN A 422 -8.67 -20.37 9.71
CA ASN A 422 -8.85 -20.90 11.07
C ASN A 422 -8.10 -20.10 12.16
N LYS A 423 -8.44 -18.80 12.30
CA LYS A 423 -7.85 -17.83 13.26
C LYS A 423 -6.35 -17.56 13.13
N LYS A 424 -5.60 -18.22 12.23
CA LYS A 424 -4.15 -18.06 12.13
C LYS A 424 -3.71 -16.65 11.71
N ARG A 425 -4.53 -15.99 10.88
CA ARG A 425 -4.27 -14.73 10.15
C ARG A 425 -5.58 -13.95 9.93
N HIS A 426 -5.48 -12.72 9.42
CA HIS A 426 -6.67 -11.93 9.08
C HIS A 426 -7.33 -12.36 7.77
N LEU A 427 -8.65 -12.18 7.70
CA LEU A 427 -9.46 -12.34 6.49
C LEU A 427 -10.17 -11.01 6.19
N TRP A 428 -9.78 -10.35 5.10
CA TRP A 428 -10.33 -9.05 4.67
C TRP A 428 -10.78 -9.15 3.21
N PRO A 429 -11.94 -9.77 2.91
CA PRO A 429 -12.42 -10.01 1.53
C PRO A 429 -12.42 -8.73 0.67
N GLY A 430 -12.08 -8.91 -0.61
CA GLY A 430 -12.26 -7.89 -1.63
C GLY A 430 -13.73 -7.77 -2.04
N ILE A 431 -14.27 -6.55 -1.95
CA ILE A 431 -15.63 -6.18 -2.35
C ILE A 431 -15.56 -5.29 -3.60
N TYR A 432 -16.30 -5.65 -4.66
CA TYR A 432 -16.17 -5.02 -5.98
C TYR A 432 -17.00 -3.72 -6.12
N THR A 433 -16.75 -2.72 -5.29
CA THR A 433 -17.46 -1.43 -5.28
C THR A 433 -17.38 -0.66 -6.61
N SER A 434 -16.37 -0.91 -7.45
CA SER A 434 -16.27 -0.36 -8.81
C SER A 434 -17.30 -0.93 -9.81
N SER A 435 -18.14 -1.90 -9.42
CA SER A 435 -19.36 -2.30 -10.13
C SER A 435 -20.49 -1.28 -10.04
N ILE A 436 -20.51 -0.41 -9.02
CA ILE A 436 -21.57 0.60 -8.86
C ILE A 436 -21.59 1.48 -10.10
N SER A 437 -22.77 1.59 -10.72
CA SER A 437 -23.00 2.25 -12.01
C SER A 437 -22.06 1.82 -13.16
N GLN A 438 -21.40 0.65 -13.10
CA GLN A 438 -20.46 0.21 -14.12
C GLN A 438 -21.18 -0.25 -15.40
N PRO A 439 -20.93 0.33 -16.59
CA PRO A 439 -21.60 -0.07 -17.83
C PRO A 439 -21.43 -1.57 -18.14
N GLY A 440 -22.55 -2.30 -18.11
CA GLY A 440 -22.60 -3.75 -18.32
C GLY A 440 -22.41 -4.62 -17.07
N ARG A 441 -22.16 -4.05 -15.88
CA ARG A 441 -22.15 -4.78 -14.60
C ARG A 441 -22.63 -3.90 -13.43
N MET A 442 -23.71 -3.15 -13.65
CA MET A 442 -24.28 -2.20 -12.68
C MET A 442 -24.84 -2.96 -11.47
N TRP A 443 -24.19 -2.82 -10.31
CA TRP A 443 -24.77 -3.21 -9.02
C TRP A 443 -25.26 -1.96 -8.29
N PRO A 444 -26.37 -2.02 -7.54
CA PRO A 444 -26.80 -0.89 -6.73
C PRO A 444 -25.83 -0.67 -5.56
N ALA A 445 -25.64 0.56 -5.09
CA ALA A 445 -24.85 0.84 -3.88
C ALA A 445 -25.25 -0.02 -2.66
N LYS A 446 -26.54 -0.36 -2.54
CA LYS A 446 -27.08 -1.26 -1.49
C LYS A 446 -26.43 -2.66 -1.46
N GLU A 447 -25.99 -3.19 -2.60
CA GLU A 447 -25.28 -4.48 -2.67
C GLU A 447 -24.00 -4.45 -1.83
N ILE A 448 -23.23 -3.36 -1.93
CA ILE A 448 -21.97 -3.17 -1.21
C ILE A 448 -22.21 -3.02 0.29
N LEU A 449 -23.23 -2.26 0.68
CA LEU A 449 -23.63 -2.09 2.09
C LEU A 449 -24.10 -3.42 2.72
N GLU A 450 -24.82 -4.24 1.95
CA GLU A 450 -25.29 -5.55 2.39
C GLU A 450 -24.16 -6.58 2.48
N GLN A 451 -23.18 -6.56 1.55
CA GLN A 451 -21.97 -7.39 1.63
C GLN A 451 -21.14 -7.08 2.89
N ILE A 452 -21.05 -5.80 3.30
CA ILE A 452 -20.38 -5.40 4.55
C ILE A 452 -21.15 -5.93 5.77
N LYS A 453 -22.48 -5.82 5.80
CA LYS A 453 -23.30 -6.38 6.90
C LYS A 453 -23.08 -7.89 7.04
N ARG A 454 -23.10 -8.63 5.93
CA ARG A 454 -22.87 -10.08 5.90
C ARG A 454 -21.45 -10.46 6.30
N GLN A 455 -20.46 -9.66 5.90
CA GLN A 455 -19.08 -9.83 6.37
C GLN A 455 -18.95 -9.67 7.89
N ARG A 456 -19.65 -8.70 8.49
CA ARG A 456 -19.64 -8.48 9.95
C ARG A 456 -20.29 -9.61 10.76
N LEU A 457 -21.14 -10.45 10.15
CA LEU A 457 -21.67 -11.66 10.78
C LEU A 457 -20.63 -12.80 10.83
N GLN A 458 -19.57 -12.75 10.03
CA GLN A 458 -18.49 -13.74 10.05
C GLN A 458 -17.36 -13.27 10.98
N ALA A 459 -17.34 -13.78 12.21
CA ALA A 459 -16.41 -13.36 13.27
C ALA A 459 -14.90 -13.47 12.94
N LEU A 460 -14.51 -14.26 11.94
CA LEU A 460 -13.10 -14.31 11.47
C LEU A 460 -12.77 -13.29 10.37
N ALA A 461 -13.77 -12.70 9.72
CA ALA A 461 -13.60 -11.66 8.72
C ALA A 461 -13.61 -10.28 9.40
N SER A 462 -12.43 -9.82 9.85
CA SER A 462 -12.28 -8.61 10.68
C SER A 462 -12.21 -7.30 9.88
N GLY A 463 -12.88 -7.24 8.73
CA GLY A 463 -12.85 -6.11 7.80
C GLY A 463 -12.96 -6.55 6.33
N HIS A 464 -12.68 -5.65 5.40
CA HIS A 464 -12.83 -5.85 3.96
C HIS A 464 -12.04 -4.78 3.16
N ILE A 465 -12.00 -4.92 1.83
CA ILE A 465 -11.26 -4.02 0.95
C ILE A 465 -12.10 -3.65 -0.29
N HIS A 466 -12.30 -2.36 -0.54
CA HIS A 466 -13.00 -1.86 -1.73
C HIS A 466 -12.10 -1.91 -2.97
N PHE A 467 -12.51 -2.67 -3.99
CA PHE A 467 -12.00 -2.50 -5.36
C PHE A 467 -12.99 -1.66 -6.17
N SER A 468 -12.73 -0.39 -6.47
CA SER A 468 -11.53 0.41 -6.17
C SER A 468 -11.90 1.85 -5.80
N MET A 469 -10.90 2.63 -5.36
CA MET A 469 -11.09 3.95 -4.76
C MET A 469 -11.86 4.94 -5.65
N ILE A 470 -11.77 4.85 -6.98
CA ILE A 470 -12.50 5.70 -7.94
C ILE A 470 -14.04 5.63 -7.80
N ALA A 471 -14.60 4.53 -7.28
CA ALA A 471 -16.03 4.44 -6.99
C ALA A 471 -16.44 5.25 -5.74
N LEU A 472 -15.53 5.33 -4.77
CA LEU A 472 -15.67 6.09 -3.54
C LEU A 472 -15.42 7.58 -3.77
N LEU A 473 -14.36 7.94 -4.51
CA LEU A 473 -14.04 9.32 -4.91
C LEU A 473 -15.19 9.96 -5.69
N ASN A 474 -15.74 9.23 -6.67
CA ASN A 474 -16.87 9.71 -7.48
C ASN A 474 -18.22 9.57 -6.76
N ASN A 475 -18.24 9.10 -5.50
CA ASN A 475 -19.43 8.88 -4.68
C ASN A 475 -20.61 8.21 -5.44
N ARG A 476 -20.33 7.16 -6.21
CA ARG A 476 -21.32 6.57 -7.13
C ARG A 476 -22.55 6.09 -6.37
N GLU A 477 -23.74 6.49 -6.82
CA GLU A 477 -25.02 6.21 -6.14
C GLU A 477 -25.02 6.55 -4.63
N GLY A 478 -24.21 7.54 -4.21
CA GLY A 478 -24.11 7.96 -2.82
C GLY A 478 -23.30 7.02 -1.91
N ILE A 479 -22.58 6.02 -2.44
CA ILE A 479 -21.91 4.99 -1.63
C ILE A 479 -20.96 5.56 -0.56
N ALA A 480 -20.17 6.59 -0.88
CA ALA A 480 -19.26 7.19 0.08
C ALA A 480 -20.00 7.99 1.17
N THR A 481 -21.17 8.58 0.85
CA THR A 481 -22.07 9.19 1.83
C THR A 481 -22.68 8.13 2.76
N SER A 482 -23.24 7.04 2.21
CA SER A 482 -23.83 5.95 3.02
C SER A 482 -22.80 5.22 3.87
N LEU A 483 -21.58 5.01 3.38
CA LEU A 483 -20.51 4.45 4.18
C LEU A 483 -20.16 5.35 5.35
N ALA A 484 -19.97 6.66 5.14
CA ALA A 484 -19.66 7.61 6.22
C ALA A 484 -20.82 7.78 7.23
N GLY A 485 -22.07 7.87 6.76
CA GLY A 485 -23.24 8.12 7.60
C GLY A 485 -23.78 6.89 8.34
N GLU A 486 -23.63 5.69 7.74
CA GLU A 486 -24.18 4.44 8.27
C GLU A 486 -23.06 3.48 8.70
N SER A 487 -22.34 2.91 7.74
CA SER A 487 -21.52 1.70 7.97
C SER A 487 -20.24 1.97 8.77
N TYR A 488 -19.61 3.11 8.54
CA TYR A 488 -18.34 3.53 9.14
C TYR A 488 -18.50 4.73 10.09
N LYS A 489 -19.75 5.06 10.48
CA LYS A 489 -20.11 6.19 11.34
C LYS A 489 -19.24 6.31 12.60
N GLN A 490 -18.89 5.17 13.20
CA GLN A 490 -17.91 5.12 14.29
C GLN A 490 -16.49 4.91 13.72
N PRO A 491 -15.50 5.73 14.14
CA PRO A 491 -14.09 5.51 13.85
C PRO A 491 -13.64 4.09 14.24
N SER A 492 -12.63 3.57 13.56
CA SER A 492 -12.20 2.19 13.72
C SER A 492 -10.73 2.02 13.41
N LEU A 493 -10.04 1.23 14.23
CA LEU A 493 -8.65 0.87 13.99
C LEU A 493 -8.53 -0.38 13.13
N VAL A 494 -7.35 -0.56 12.54
CA VAL A 494 -6.97 -1.85 11.98
C VAL A 494 -6.89 -2.91 13.11
N PRO A 495 -7.41 -4.13 12.88
CA PRO A 495 -7.28 -5.24 13.82
C PRO A 495 -5.83 -5.51 14.24
N ALA A 496 -5.61 -5.74 15.54
CA ALA A 496 -4.29 -6.08 16.07
C ALA A 496 -3.76 -7.35 15.40
N SER A 497 -2.45 -7.43 15.19
CA SER A 497 -1.79 -8.58 14.55
C SER A 497 -0.83 -9.25 15.56
N PRO A 498 -1.36 -9.90 16.62
CA PRO A 498 -0.58 -10.30 17.79
C PRO A 498 0.53 -11.33 17.49
N TRP A 499 0.40 -12.12 16.41
CA TRP A 499 1.47 -13.03 15.95
C TRP A 499 2.71 -12.30 15.40
N LEU A 500 2.65 -10.98 15.21
CA LEU A 500 3.79 -10.11 14.86
C LEU A 500 4.31 -9.29 16.05
N ALA A 501 3.65 -9.37 17.22
CA ALA A 501 4.01 -8.56 18.38
C ALA A 501 5.28 -9.09 19.07
N ARG A 502 6.04 -8.16 19.65
CA ARG A 502 7.12 -8.45 20.62
C ARG A 502 6.90 -7.62 21.87
N GLY A 503 5.81 -7.92 22.56
CA GLY A 503 5.30 -7.11 23.67
C GLY A 503 4.30 -6.03 23.22
N ARG A 504 3.93 -5.19 24.19
CA ARG A 504 2.95 -4.11 24.09
C ARG A 504 3.64 -2.77 24.38
N PRO A 505 3.08 -1.63 23.94
CA PRO A 505 3.57 -0.33 24.35
C PRO A 505 3.66 -0.16 25.86
N ASP A 506 4.78 0.38 26.32
CA ASP A 506 4.95 0.83 27.69
C ASP A 506 4.03 2.03 27.98
N LYS A 507 3.65 2.22 29.24
CA LYS A 507 2.79 3.32 29.68
C LYS A 507 3.54 4.65 29.52
N PRO A 508 3.01 5.64 28.76
CA PRO A 508 3.69 6.91 28.60
C PRO A 508 3.58 7.78 29.86
N GLN A 509 4.58 8.65 30.06
CA GLN A 509 4.47 9.75 31.01
C GLN A 509 3.73 10.91 30.34
N LEU A 510 2.59 11.32 30.91
CA LEU A 510 1.89 12.52 30.47
C LEU A 510 2.60 13.77 31.00
N LEU A 511 2.59 14.82 30.20
CA LEU A 511 3.02 16.16 30.62
C LEU A 511 1.77 17.00 30.88
N GLU A 512 1.84 17.94 31.83
CA GLU A 512 0.73 18.87 32.09
C GLU A 512 0.31 19.59 30.80
N PRO A 513 -1.00 19.58 30.45
CA PRO A 513 -1.52 20.40 29.38
C PRO A 513 -1.28 21.89 29.66
N ASP A 514 -1.05 22.67 28.59
CA ASP A 514 -1.08 24.12 28.72
C ASP A 514 -2.53 24.64 28.87
N GLN A 515 -2.68 25.95 29.08
CA GLN A 515 -3.99 26.61 29.19
C GLN A 515 -4.91 26.48 27.96
N ARG A 516 -4.43 25.86 26.86
CA ARG A 516 -5.18 25.59 25.63
C ARG A 516 -5.53 24.10 25.51
N GLY A 517 -5.26 23.29 26.54
CA GLY A 517 -5.50 21.85 26.56
C GLY A 517 -4.51 21.03 25.74
N ILE A 518 -3.33 21.58 25.43
CA ILE A 518 -2.33 20.90 24.59
C ILE A 518 -1.62 19.80 25.40
N LEU A 519 -2.22 18.61 25.42
CA LEU A 519 -1.64 17.43 26.05
C LEU A 519 -0.48 16.91 25.21
N ARG A 520 0.64 16.66 25.90
CA ARG A 520 1.81 15.97 25.38
C ARG A 520 2.13 14.78 26.28
N TRP A 521 2.90 13.85 25.73
CA TRP A 521 3.49 12.75 26.49
C TRP A 521 4.90 12.51 26.01
N GLU A 522 5.75 12.04 26.93
CA GLU A 522 7.09 11.55 26.60
C GLU A 522 7.01 10.09 26.15
N SER A 523 7.93 9.70 25.26
CA SER A 523 8.09 8.31 24.84
C SER A 523 9.20 7.67 25.67
N PRO A 524 9.01 6.47 26.26
CA PRO A 524 10.02 5.82 27.07
C PRO A 524 11.30 5.51 26.27
N LEU A 525 12.45 5.54 26.97
CA LEU A 525 13.78 5.57 26.36
C LEU A 525 14.31 4.18 25.97
N GLY A 526 14.24 3.87 24.66
CA GLY A 526 14.87 2.71 24.03
C GLY A 526 14.01 1.44 24.02
N SER A 527 14.20 0.45 23.13
CA SER A 527 15.04 0.41 21.91
C SER A 527 14.32 -0.30 20.73
N LEU A 528 14.76 0.00 19.49
CA LEU A 528 14.23 -0.45 18.18
C LEU A 528 12.80 0.03 17.81
N PRO A 529 12.55 0.44 16.55
CA PRO A 529 11.28 1.09 16.12
C PRO A 529 10.05 0.14 16.01
N TRP A 530 10.05 -0.98 16.74
CA TRP A 530 9.01 -2.01 16.71
C TRP A 530 9.09 -2.88 17.98
N GLY A 531 7.94 -3.36 18.48
CA GLY A 531 7.85 -4.07 19.76
C GLY A 531 7.07 -3.24 20.77
N THR A 532 7.72 -2.79 21.84
CA THR A 532 7.13 -1.89 22.86
C THR A 532 7.04 -0.43 22.42
N HIS A 533 7.51 -0.09 21.22
CA HIS A 533 7.49 1.30 20.76
C HIS A 533 6.08 1.74 20.37
N PRO A 534 5.57 2.86 20.93
CA PRO A 534 4.33 3.45 20.47
C PRO A 534 4.53 3.98 19.04
N ALA A 535 3.52 3.78 18.21
CA ALA A 535 3.46 4.28 16.83
C ALA A 535 2.15 5.04 16.58
N ARG A 536 1.08 4.69 17.30
CA ARG A 536 -0.20 5.40 17.26
C ARG A 536 -0.74 5.61 18.67
N TRP A 537 -1.59 6.61 18.80
CA TRP A 537 -2.39 6.87 20.00
C TRP A 537 -3.87 6.70 19.67
N VAL A 538 -4.66 6.37 20.68
CA VAL A 538 -6.12 6.35 20.67
C VAL A 538 -6.58 7.09 21.91
N LEU A 539 -7.46 8.07 21.72
CA LEU A 539 -8.09 8.82 22.79
C LEU A 539 -9.60 8.57 22.71
N HIS A 540 -10.17 8.07 23.79
CA HIS A 540 -11.62 8.13 24.02
C HIS A 540 -11.92 9.36 24.88
N GLU A 541 -12.96 10.10 24.54
CA GLU A 541 -13.44 11.27 25.28
C GLU A 541 -14.96 11.23 25.50
N ARG A 542 -15.44 11.81 26.61
CA ARG A 542 -16.87 12.02 26.89
C ARG A 542 -17.07 13.22 27.83
N THR A 543 -18.25 13.83 27.82
CA THR A 543 -18.56 15.00 28.67
C THR A 543 -18.84 14.64 30.12
N ASP A 544 -19.34 13.43 30.38
CA ASP A 544 -19.87 13.01 31.68
C ASP A 544 -20.05 11.49 31.72
N LYS A 545 -20.55 10.95 32.84
CA LYS A 545 -20.67 9.50 33.05
C LYS A 545 -21.84 8.84 32.29
N HIS A 546 -22.73 9.62 31.68
CA HIS A 546 -23.92 9.16 30.96
C HIS A 546 -23.81 9.31 29.43
N THR A 547 -22.77 9.98 28.92
CA THR A 547 -22.51 10.11 27.48
C THR A 547 -21.62 9.00 26.93
N ASP A 548 -21.92 8.58 25.69
CA ASP A 548 -21.12 7.61 24.94
C ASP A 548 -19.72 8.14 24.66
N TRP A 549 -18.73 7.25 24.76
CA TRP A 549 -17.34 7.55 24.45
C TRP A 549 -17.11 7.79 22.96
N GLN A 550 -16.61 8.97 22.60
CA GLN A 550 -16.16 9.28 21.24
C GLN A 550 -14.69 8.89 21.08
N MET A 551 -14.36 8.09 20.05
CA MET A 551 -12.98 7.65 19.79
C MET A 551 -12.31 8.49 18.71
N SER A 552 -11.09 8.95 18.99
CA SER A 552 -10.16 9.54 18.00
C SER A 552 -8.80 8.81 18.05
N HIS A 553 -8.02 8.92 16.97
CA HIS A 553 -6.70 8.27 16.87
C HIS A 553 -5.77 8.99 15.89
N GLY A 554 -4.46 8.75 16.02
CA GLY A 554 -3.44 9.32 15.13
C GLY A 554 -2.07 8.65 15.27
N ASP A 555 -1.11 9.07 14.44
CA ASP A 555 0.31 8.70 14.57
C ASP A 555 0.93 9.42 15.79
N VAL A 556 1.79 8.74 16.55
CA VAL A 556 2.44 9.29 17.76
C VAL A 556 3.32 10.51 17.47
N ASN A 557 3.88 10.59 16.26
CA ASN A 557 4.75 11.68 15.82
C ASN A 557 3.96 12.96 15.44
N LEU A 558 2.62 12.92 15.51
CA LEU A 558 1.72 14.04 15.22
C LEU A 558 1.10 14.64 16.50
N ASN A 559 1.73 14.38 17.65
CA ASN A 559 1.53 15.07 18.93
C ASN A 559 1.61 16.60 18.73
N PRO A 560 0.65 17.40 19.24
CA PRO A 560 -0.14 17.13 20.44
C PRO A 560 -1.60 16.72 20.21
N VAL A 561 -2.22 16.24 21.29
CA VAL A 561 -3.68 16.11 21.43
C VAL A 561 -4.22 17.38 22.09
N ILE A 562 -5.42 17.82 21.70
CA ILE A 562 -6.11 18.96 22.33
C ILE A 562 -7.26 18.42 23.16
N LEU A 563 -7.18 18.65 24.47
CA LEU A 563 -8.23 18.33 25.44
C LEU A 563 -9.27 19.46 25.52
N LYS A 564 -10.45 19.16 26.06
CA LYS A 564 -11.55 20.08 26.31
C LYS A 564 -11.82 20.11 27.83
N PRO A 565 -12.07 21.28 28.44
CA PRO A 565 -12.25 21.37 29.88
C PRO A 565 -13.45 20.54 30.38
N ASN A 566 -13.31 19.95 31.57
CA ASN A 566 -14.35 19.18 32.25
C ASN A 566 -14.84 17.96 31.45
N GLN A 567 -13.91 17.19 30.88
CA GLN A 567 -14.20 15.94 30.17
C GLN A 567 -13.38 14.78 30.72
N ASP A 568 -13.96 13.58 30.67
CA ASP A 568 -13.29 12.32 30.97
C ASP A 568 -12.57 11.80 29.72
N TYR A 569 -11.34 11.33 29.90
CA TYR A 569 -10.47 10.81 28.85
C TYR A 569 -9.95 9.40 29.17
N VAL A 570 -9.76 8.58 28.13
CA VAL A 570 -8.97 7.35 28.18
C VAL A 570 -7.99 7.33 27.01
N LEU A 571 -6.72 7.58 27.32
CA LEU A 571 -5.62 7.46 26.36
C LEU A 571 -5.06 6.04 26.35
N ARG A 572 -4.74 5.53 25.16
CA ARG A 572 -3.97 4.30 24.94
C ARG A 572 -2.93 4.52 23.86
N LEU A 573 -1.73 3.97 24.03
CA LEU A 573 -0.73 3.89 22.96
C LEU A 573 -0.72 2.50 22.33
N LEU A 574 -0.41 2.45 21.03
CA LEU A 574 -0.42 1.25 20.21
C LEU A 574 0.87 1.13 19.39
N ASN A 575 1.42 -0.08 19.30
CA ASN A 575 2.62 -0.34 18.49
C ASN A 575 2.28 -0.49 17.00
N ARG A 576 3.32 -0.63 16.15
CA ARG A 576 3.18 -0.77 14.68
C ARG A 576 2.23 -1.91 14.25
N VAL A 577 2.05 -2.95 15.07
CA VAL A 577 1.18 -4.10 14.75
C VAL A 577 -0.24 -4.00 15.35
N GLY A 578 -0.51 -2.96 16.14
CA GLY A 578 -1.83 -2.63 16.68
C GLY A 578 -2.13 -3.17 18.08
N GLU A 579 -1.17 -3.76 18.78
CA GLU A 579 -1.31 -4.13 20.20
C GLU A 579 -1.35 -2.88 21.08
N SER A 580 -2.22 -2.87 22.09
CA SER A 580 -2.39 -1.76 23.05
C SER A 580 -1.44 -1.90 24.23
N GLY A 581 -0.88 -0.79 24.69
CA GLY A 581 -0.30 -0.67 26.03
C GLY A 581 -1.39 -0.55 27.10
N GLU A 582 -0.96 -0.21 28.32
CA GLU A 582 -1.86 0.17 29.41
C GLU A 582 -2.69 1.41 29.03
N ALA A 583 -3.88 1.54 29.60
CA ALA A 583 -4.73 2.72 29.43
C ALA A 583 -4.47 3.74 30.56
N ILE A 584 -4.52 5.02 30.22
CA ILE A 584 -4.50 6.11 31.22
C ILE A 584 -5.86 6.78 31.21
N ALA A 585 -6.57 6.70 32.33
CA ALA A 585 -7.89 7.32 32.53
C ALA A 585 -7.76 8.56 33.42
N PHE A 586 -8.25 9.70 32.93
CA PHE A 586 -8.14 11.00 33.62
C PHE A 586 -9.24 11.96 33.19
N SER A 587 -9.67 12.86 34.07
CA SER A 587 -10.43 14.07 33.70
C SER A 587 -9.46 15.24 33.57
N TRP A 588 -9.72 16.21 32.69
CA TRP A 588 -8.93 17.44 32.59
C TRP A 588 -9.72 18.68 33.01
N ASN A 589 -9.28 19.28 34.13
CA ASN A 589 -9.92 20.43 34.76
C ASN A 589 -8.87 21.55 34.93
N PRO A 590 -8.77 22.50 33.97
CA PRO A 590 -7.75 23.56 33.96
C PRO A 590 -8.02 24.75 34.90
#